data_AF-A0A0S8ATJ7-F1
#
_entry.id   AF-A0A0S8ATJ7-F1
#
_cell.length_a   1.000
_cell.length_b   1.000
_cell.length_c   1.000
_cell.angle_alpha   90.00
_cell.angle_beta   90.00
_cell.angle_gamma   90.00
#
_symmetry.space_group_name_H-M   'P 1'
#
loop_
_entity.id
_entity.type
_entity.pdbx_description
1 polymer ?
#
loop_
_entity_poly.entity_id
_entity_poly.type
_entity_poly.pdbx_seq_one_letter_code
_entity_poly.pdbx_strand_id
1 'polypeptide(L)'
;MTEDQNVRISRRTFLGLGIITAASCIIPGAARASVDNLLEPERRLCLLNLHTKEDIDIAYWKNGDYIPDALHQLNYIFRDHYTGLVNQIDTNLFDFLFAIQQEIQSCEPFHLISGYRSKKTNEWLRKKNRNVSRKSFHIYGKAADIRLPDHSLKILRGAAYKLKGGGVGYYPKSNFVHVDVGRVRFWREDV
;
A
#
# COMPACT_ATOMS: atom_id res chain seq x y z
N MET A 1 -64.00 -41.31 -8.53
CA MET A 1 -63.03 -40.67 -9.43
C MET A 1 -63.35 -39.19 -9.39
N THR A 2 -62.65 -38.34 -8.66
CA THR A 2 -61.22 -38.28 -8.32
C THR A 2 -60.99 -37.60 -6.96
N GLU A 3 -59.79 -37.82 -6.44
CA GLU A 3 -59.22 -37.49 -5.12
C GLU A 3 -59.15 -35.99 -4.75
N ASP A 4 -59.51 -35.69 -3.50
CA ASP A 4 -58.62 -35.39 -2.36
C ASP A 4 -57.65 -34.17 -2.31
N GLN A 5 -57.53 -33.68 -1.07
CA GLN A 5 -56.47 -32.89 -0.42
C GLN A 5 -56.59 -31.36 -0.33
N ASN A 6 -57.21 -30.95 0.78
CA ASN A 6 -57.16 -29.64 1.43
C ASN A 6 -55.73 -29.31 1.92
N VAL A 7 -55.03 -28.38 1.27
CA VAL A 7 -53.72 -27.90 1.76
C VAL A 7 -53.93 -26.87 2.87
N ARG A 8 -53.69 -27.30 4.12
CA ARG A 8 -53.62 -26.42 5.30
C ARG A 8 -52.30 -25.63 5.27
N ILE A 9 -52.37 -24.31 5.09
CA ILE A 9 -51.21 -23.43 5.24
C ILE A 9 -50.98 -23.17 6.74
N SER A 10 -49.84 -23.67 7.24
CA SER A 10 -49.38 -23.46 8.63
C SER A 10 -48.55 -22.18 8.74
N ARG A 11 -48.73 -21.44 9.84
CA ARG A 11 -48.11 -20.14 10.18
C ARG A 11 -46.58 -20.14 10.36
N ARG A 12 -45.84 -21.20 9.99
CA ARG A 12 -44.40 -21.34 10.29
C ARG A 12 -43.49 -21.60 9.09
N THR A 13 -43.98 -21.49 7.86
CA THR A 13 -43.15 -21.80 6.68
C THR A 13 -43.47 -20.84 5.55
N PHE A 14 -42.93 -19.61 5.62
CA PHE A 14 -42.59 -18.82 4.43
C PHE A 14 -41.64 -17.67 4.82
N LEU A 15 -40.49 -18.01 5.39
CA LEU A 15 -39.28 -17.18 5.27
C LEU A 15 -38.60 -17.58 3.96
N GLY A 16 -39.30 -17.28 2.86
CA GLY A 16 -38.86 -17.49 1.50
C GLY A 16 -38.78 -16.13 0.84
N LEU A 17 -37.56 -15.77 0.44
CA LEU A 17 -37.18 -14.61 -0.37
C LEU A 17 -38.29 -14.09 -1.28
N GLY A 18 -38.44 -12.76 -1.29
CA GLY A 18 -38.82 -12.04 -2.50
C GLY A 18 -39.72 -10.85 -2.25
N ILE A 19 -39.13 -9.66 -2.11
CA ILE A 19 -39.73 -8.44 -2.64
C ILE A 19 -38.60 -7.57 -3.23
N ILE A 20 -38.41 -7.68 -4.55
CA ILE A 20 -37.85 -6.60 -5.37
C ILE A 20 -38.96 -5.56 -5.43
N THR A 21 -38.85 -4.52 -4.61
CA THR A 21 -39.56 -3.26 -4.82
C THR A 21 -38.52 -2.17 -4.95
N ALA A 22 -38.52 -1.52 -6.12
CA ALA A 22 -37.83 -0.27 -6.35
C ALA A 22 -38.39 0.79 -5.39
N ALA A 23 -37.84 0.86 -4.19
CA ALA A 23 -38.04 1.98 -3.28
C ALA A 23 -36.96 3.02 -3.60
N SER A 24 -37.37 4.22 -3.98
CA SER A 24 -36.50 5.40 -3.94
C SER A 24 -36.00 5.57 -2.51
N CYS A 25 -34.81 5.04 -2.21
CA CYS A 25 -34.29 5.02 -0.86
C CYS A 25 -33.80 6.41 -0.45
N ILE A 26 -34.59 7.11 0.35
CA ILE A 26 -34.04 7.97 1.41
C ILE A 26 -33.43 6.99 2.41
N ILE A 27 -32.14 6.67 2.23
CA ILE A 27 -31.43 5.76 3.12
C ILE A 27 -31.31 6.45 4.48
N PRO A 28 -31.81 5.87 5.59
CA PRO A 28 -31.61 6.41 6.93
C PRO A 28 -30.12 6.59 7.22
N GLY A 29 -29.72 7.67 7.89
CA GLY A 29 -28.29 7.97 8.15
C GLY A 29 -27.53 6.84 8.84
N ALA A 30 -28.20 6.06 9.70
CA ALA A 30 -27.63 4.86 10.32
C ALA A 30 -27.33 3.73 9.33
N ALA A 31 -28.18 3.54 8.31
CA ALA A 31 -27.93 2.59 7.24
C ALA A 31 -26.78 3.08 6.35
N ARG A 32 -26.67 4.38 6.04
CA ARG A 32 -25.50 4.96 5.34
C ARG A 32 -24.19 4.70 6.10
N ALA A 33 -24.17 4.95 7.41
CA ALA A 33 -23.01 4.69 8.25
C ALA A 33 -22.62 3.19 8.28
N SER A 34 -23.60 2.28 8.20
CA SER A 34 -23.30 0.85 8.07
C SER A 34 -22.75 0.45 6.70
N VAL A 35 -23.13 1.16 5.62
CA VAL A 35 -22.54 0.94 4.28
C VAL A 35 -21.13 1.54 4.19
N ASP A 36 -20.88 2.69 4.83
CA ASP A 36 -19.54 3.28 4.91
C ASP A 36 -18.55 2.36 5.66
N ASN A 37 -19.03 1.59 6.65
CA ASN A 37 -18.24 0.55 7.33
C ASN A 37 -18.02 -0.73 6.50
N LEU A 38 -18.76 -0.92 5.41
CA LEU A 38 -18.56 -2.04 4.48
C LEU A 38 -17.51 -1.73 3.40
N LEU A 39 -17.18 -0.46 3.18
CA LEU A 39 -16.13 -0.04 2.27
C LEU A 39 -14.78 -0.12 3.00
N GLU A 40 -13.76 -0.74 2.40
CA GLU A 40 -12.42 -0.73 3.00
C GLU A 40 -12.00 0.74 3.27
N PRO A 41 -11.36 1.03 4.41
CA PRO A 41 -10.90 2.37 4.72
C PRO A 41 -9.96 2.88 3.63
N GLU A 42 -10.00 4.18 3.38
CA GLU A 42 -9.10 4.84 2.43
C GLU A 42 -7.64 4.50 2.75
N ARG A 43 -6.84 4.20 1.71
CA ARG A 43 -5.41 4.00 1.89
C ARG A 43 -4.71 5.32 1.64
N ARG A 44 -3.98 5.76 2.66
CA ARG A 44 -3.29 7.05 2.71
C ARG A 44 -1.81 6.83 2.94
N LEU A 45 -0.96 7.61 2.28
CA LEU A 45 0.47 7.62 2.53
C LEU A 45 0.92 9.02 2.90
N CYS A 46 1.63 9.10 4.02
CA CYS A 46 2.38 10.28 4.45
C CYS A 46 3.86 10.02 4.17
N LEU A 47 4.50 10.85 3.35
CA LEU A 47 5.90 10.69 2.96
C LEU A 47 6.63 12.03 3.05
N LEU A 48 7.90 11.98 3.46
CA LEU A 48 8.85 13.07 3.36
C LEU A 48 10.08 12.58 2.57
N ASN A 49 10.32 13.15 1.39
CA ASN A 49 11.53 12.87 0.63
C ASN A 49 12.72 13.63 1.24
N LEU A 50 13.68 12.89 1.78
CA LEU A 50 14.78 13.50 2.53
C LEU A 50 15.76 14.29 1.67
N HIS A 51 15.80 14.05 0.37
CA HIS A 51 16.70 14.74 -0.57
C HIS A 51 16.07 16.01 -1.12
N THR A 52 14.80 15.94 -1.55
CA THR A 52 14.09 17.09 -2.13
C THR A 52 13.42 17.97 -1.08
N LYS A 53 13.25 17.47 0.15
CA LYS A 53 12.51 18.11 1.26
C LYS A 53 11.02 18.31 0.98
N GLU A 54 10.50 17.72 -0.09
CA GLU A 54 9.07 17.68 -0.37
C GLU A 54 8.40 16.63 0.50
N ASP A 55 7.23 16.97 1.01
CA ASP A 55 6.33 16.07 1.70
C ASP A 55 5.02 15.91 0.93
N ILE A 56 4.32 14.81 1.20
CA ILE A 56 2.98 14.57 0.70
C ILE A 56 2.19 13.79 1.74
N ASP A 57 0.91 14.12 1.85
CA ASP A 57 -0.04 13.36 2.63
C ASP A 57 -1.34 13.20 1.83
N ILE A 58 -1.50 12.02 1.21
CA ILE A 58 -2.52 11.81 0.17
C ILE A 58 -3.18 10.43 0.27
N ALA A 59 -4.50 10.41 0.11
CA ALA A 59 -5.26 9.19 -0.13
C ALA A 59 -5.06 8.77 -1.59
N TYR A 60 -4.52 7.58 -1.83
CA TYR A 60 -4.21 7.07 -3.17
C TYR A 60 -5.13 5.94 -3.61
N TRP A 61 -5.94 5.43 -2.70
CA TRP A 61 -6.93 4.40 -2.97
C TRP A 61 -8.18 4.66 -2.14
N LYS A 62 -9.36 4.54 -2.76
CA LYS A 62 -10.66 4.76 -2.13
C LYS A 62 -11.75 3.96 -2.86
N ASN A 63 -12.68 3.39 -2.11
CA ASN A 63 -13.88 2.73 -2.64
C ASN A 63 -13.61 1.62 -3.68
N GLY A 64 -12.52 0.88 -3.56
CA GLY A 64 -12.19 -0.19 -4.51
C GLY A 64 -11.10 0.17 -5.51
N ASP A 65 -10.86 1.46 -5.76
CA ASP A 65 -10.03 1.91 -6.88
C ASP A 65 -8.88 2.83 -6.47
N TYR A 66 -7.80 2.77 -7.26
CA TYR A 66 -6.70 3.72 -7.15
C TYR A 66 -7.10 5.07 -7.75
N ILE A 67 -6.66 6.16 -7.13
CA ILE A 67 -6.93 7.53 -7.57
C ILE A 67 -5.80 7.97 -8.51
N PRO A 68 -6.05 8.15 -9.83
CA PRO A 68 -4.97 8.41 -10.79
C PRO A 68 -4.11 9.63 -10.45
N ASP A 69 -4.74 10.75 -10.09
CA ASP A 69 -4.02 11.99 -9.75
C ASP A 69 -3.14 11.82 -8.51
N ALA A 70 -3.56 11.01 -7.54
CA ALA A 70 -2.76 10.69 -6.37
C ALA A 70 -1.57 9.80 -6.74
N LEU A 71 -1.76 8.82 -7.63
CA LEU A 71 -0.66 8.01 -8.16
C LEU A 71 0.36 8.86 -8.92
N HIS A 72 -0.07 9.87 -9.68
CA HIS A 72 0.84 10.81 -10.35
C HIS A 72 1.70 11.59 -9.34
N GLN A 73 1.09 12.09 -8.26
CA GLN A 73 1.82 12.79 -7.20
C GLN A 73 2.77 11.85 -6.44
N LEU A 74 2.36 10.61 -6.16
CA LEU A 74 3.23 9.60 -5.56
C LEU A 74 4.39 9.22 -6.48
N ASN A 75 4.16 9.07 -7.78
CA ASN A 75 5.24 8.85 -8.75
C ASN A 75 6.25 10.00 -8.74
N TYR A 76 5.76 11.25 -8.61
CA TYR A 76 6.60 12.43 -8.56
C TYR A 76 7.45 12.51 -7.29
N ILE A 77 6.89 12.25 -6.10
CA ILE A 77 7.69 12.28 -4.86
C ILE A 77 8.73 11.13 -4.81
N PHE A 78 8.45 10.02 -5.51
CA PHE A 78 9.37 8.89 -5.66
C PHE A 78 10.43 9.08 -6.75
N ARG A 79 10.42 10.18 -7.50
CA ARG A 79 11.33 10.39 -8.63
C ARG A 79 12.80 10.28 -8.23
N ASP A 80 13.63 10.04 -9.24
CA ASP A 80 15.08 10.04 -9.05
C ASP A 80 15.55 11.47 -8.72
N HIS A 81 15.91 11.73 -7.47
CA HIS A 81 16.28 13.06 -7.01
C HIS A 81 17.58 13.60 -7.66
N TYR A 82 18.42 12.75 -8.25
CA TYR A 82 19.62 13.19 -8.95
C TYR A 82 19.34 13.69 -10.36
N THR A 83 18.32 13.13 -11.03
CA THR A 83 18.03 13.42 -12.45
C THR A 83 16.69 14.13 -12.66
N GLY A 84 15.83 14.15 -11.64
CA GLY A 84 14.45 14.62 -11.74
C GLY A 84 13.53 13.67 -12.52
N LEU A 85 14.04 12.55 -13.05
CA LEU A 85 13.26 11.63 -13.86
C LEU A 85 12.20 10.94 -13.00
N VAL A 86 10.95 11.12 -13.42
CA VAL A 86 9.77 10.45 -12.86
C VAL A 86 9.55 9.14 -13.62
N ASN A 87 9.12 8.11 -12.91
CA ASN A 87 8.67 6.86 -13.52
C ASN A 87 7.43 6.35 -12.77
N GLN A 88 6.68 5.46 -13.39
CA GLN A 88 5.59 4.76 -12.72
C GLN A 88 6.16 3.88 -11.61
N ILE A 89 5.62 4.06 -10.41
CA ILE A 89 5.84 3.19 -9.26
C ILE A 89 4.74 2.14 -9.25
N ASP A 90 5.12 0.91 -8.92
CA ASP A 90 4.20 -0.21 -8.79
C ASP A 90 3.24 0.03 -7.62
N THR A 91 1.94 -0.04 -7.86
CA THR A 91 0.93 0.24 -6.82
C THR A 91 1.02 -0.72 -5.65
N ASN A 92 1.49 -1.96 -5.88
CA ASN A 92 1.74 -2.91 -4.79
C ASN A 92 2.81 -2.40 -3.81
N LEU A 93 3.73 -1.54 -4.26
CA LEU A 93 4.71 -0.93 -3.36
C LEU A 93 4.04 0.06 -2.43
N PHE A 94 3.08 0.85 -2.93
CA PHE A 94 2.29 1.76 -2.09
C PHE A 94 1.43 0.99 -1.09
N ASP A 95 0.78 -0.09 -1.54
CA ASP A 95 0.00 -0.97 -0.68
C ASP A 95 0.88 -1.63 0.39
N PHE A 96 2.10 -2.04 0.03
CA PHE A 96 3.03 -2.63 0.98
C PHE A 96 3.51 -1.61 2.02
N LEU A 97 3.82 -0.37 1.61
CA LEU A 97 4.17 0.72 2.54
C LEU A 97 3.01 1.04 3.49
N PHE A 98 1.78 1.12 2.96
CA PHE A 98 0.59 1.32 3.77
C PHE A 98 0.41 0.18 4.79
N ALA A 99 0.52 -1.08 4.36
CA ALA A 99 0.43 -2.23 5.26
C ALA A 99 1.51 -2.21 6.36
N ILE A 100 2.74 -1.79 6.04
CA ILE A 100 3.82 -1.61 7.02
C ILE A 100 3.44 -0.57 8.06
N GLN A 101 2.91 0.59 7.62
CA GLN A 101 2.49 1.66 8.53
C GLN A 101 1.39 1.19 9.47
N GLN A 102 0.40 0.45 8.95
CA GLN A 102 -0.69 -0.12 9.74
C GLN A 102 -0.21 -1.19 10.74
N GLU A 103 0.72 -2.06 10.35
CA GLU A 103 1.28 -3.10 11.22
C GLU A 103 2.10 -2.51 12.38
N ILE A 104 2.79 -1.39 12.15
CA ILE A 104 3.59 -0.70 13.18
C ILE A 104 2.74 0.29 13.98
N GLN A 105 1.58 0.70 13.46
CA GLN A 105 0.73 1.76 14.02
C GLN A 105 1.48 3.10 14.13
N SER A 106 2.30 3.42 13.13
CA SER A 106 3.04 4.68 13.10
C SER A 106 2.17 5.86 12.68
N CYS A 107 2.33 6.98 13.38
CA CYS A 107 1.64 8.24 13.09
C CYS A 107 2.50 9.24 12.32
N GLU A 108 3.77 8.91 12.07
CA GLU A 108 4.73 9.79 11.41
C GLU A 108 4.86 9.48 9.90
N PRO A 109 5.22 10.47 9.07
CA PRO A 109 5.51 10.24 7.67
C PRO A 109 6.69 9.27 7.48
N PHE A 110 6.58 8.40 6.48
CA PHE A 110 7.75 7.69 5.99
C PHE A 110 8.78 8.69 5.49
N HIS A 111 9.96 8.66 6.07
CA HIS A 111 11.12 9.31 5.50
C HIS A 111 11.59 8.46 4.31
N LEU A 112 11.36 8.97 3.10
CA LEU A 112 11.80 8.36 1.85
C LEU A 112 13.24 8.79 1.54
N ILE A 113 14.17 7.83 1.63
CA ILE A 113 15.57 8.03 1.26
C ILE A 113 15.71 7.86 -0.25
N SER A 114 15.12 6.81 -0.83
CA SER A 114 15.25 6.53 -2.27
C SER A 114 14.05 5.80 -2.82
N GLY A 115 13.40 6.38 -3.84
CA GLY A 115 12.35 5.74 -4.62
C GLY A 115 12.88 5.19 -5.95
N TYR A 116 12.32 5.64 -7.07
CA TYR A 116 12.82 5.31 -8.39
C TYR A 116 14.26 5.81 -8.60
N ARG A 117 15.06 5.01 -9.33
CA ARG A 117 16.41 5.39 -9.78
C ARG A 117 16.51 5.25 -11.30
N SER A 118 16.93 6.30 -11.99
CA SER A 118 17.27 6.18 -13.40
C SER A 118 18.44 5.20 -13.60
N LYS A 119 18.54 4.59 -14.79
CA LYS A 119 19.68 3.72 -15.14
C LYS A 119 21.01 4.44 -14.93
N LYS A 120 21.09 5.72 -15.30
CA LYS A 120 22.26 6.59 -15.12
C LYS A 120 22.65 6.71 -13.65
N THR A 121 21.70 7.03 -12.77
CA THR A 121 21.95 7.13 -11.33
C THR A 121 22.37 5.80 -10.74
N ASN A 122 21.71 4.70 -11.10
CA ASN A 122 22.07 3.38 -10.59
C ASN A 122 23.50 2.97 -11.01
N GLU A 123 23.89 3.23 -12.25
CA GLU A 123 25.27 2.98 -12.72
C GLU A 123 26.30 3.85 -12.00
N TRP A 124 25.99 5.12 -11.76
CA TRP A 124 26.85 6.02 -10.99
C TRP A 124 27.02 5.53 -9.54
N LEU A 125 25.94 5.14 -8.86
CA LEU A 125 25.99 4.58 -7.51
C LEU A 125 26.80 3.29 -7.47
N ARG A 126 26.67 2.41 -8.48
CA ARG A 126 27.45 1.17 -8.60
C ARG A 126 28.95 1.38 -8.69
N LYS A 127 29.40 2.48 -9.30
CA LYS A 127 30.83 2.81 -9.36
C LYS A 127 31.38 3.20 -7.98
N LYS A 128 30.53 3.73 -7.10
CA LYS A 128 30.88 4.17 -5.75
C LYS A 128 30.67 3.09 -4.68
N ASN A 129 29.66 2.24 -4.85
CA ASN A 129 29.28 1.22 -3.90
C ASN A 129 29.03 -0.11 -4.62
N ARG A 130 29.90 -1.09 -4.34
CA ARG A 130 29.85 -2.43 -4.94
C ARG A 130 28.59 -3.22 -4.55
N ASN A 131 27.88 -2.81 -3.50
CA ASN A 131 26.66 -3.47 -3.01
C ASN A 131 25.40 -3.07 -3.80
N VAL A 132 25.52 -2.13 -4.74
CA VAL A 132 24.39 -1.72 -5.58
C VAL A 132 24.21 -2.71 -6.74
N SER A 133 23.04 -3.34 -6.81
CA SER A 133 22.73 -4.31 -7.87
C SER A 133 22.55 -3.66 -9.24
N ARG A 134 23.02 -4.33 -10.30
CA ARG A 134 22.77 -3.92 -11.70
C ARG A 134 21.29 -4.01 -12.08
N LYS A 135 20.55 -4.97 -11.50
CA LYS A 135 19.11 -5.20 -11.74
C LYS A 135 18.31 -4.79 -10.50
N SER A 136 18.60 -3.63 -9.93
CA SER A 136 17.90 -3.13 -8.75
C SER A 136 16.42 -2.86 -9.05
N PHE A 137 15.53 -3.22 -8.11
CA PHE A 137 14.10 -2.93 -8.22
C PHE A 137 13.77 -1.43 -8.22
N HIS A 138 14.67 -0.58 -7.72
CA HIS A 138 14.52 0.88 -7.85
C HIS A 138 14.47 1.34 -9.31
N ILE A 139 15.17 0.65 -10.22
CA ILE A 139 15.16 1.00 -11.67
C ILE A 139 13.80 0.70 -12.31
N TYR A 140 13.04 -0.22 -11.72
CA TYR A 140 11.74 -0.63 -12.22
C TYR A 140 10.57 0.04 -11.49
N GLY A 141 10.83 0.98 -10.57
CA GLY A 141 9.77 1.60 -9.76
C GLY A 141 9.12 0.61 -8.77
N LYS A 142 9.86 -0.41 -8.33
CA LYS A 142 9.34 -1.50 -7.49
C LYS A 142 9.98 -1.57 -6.10
N ALA A 143 10.75 -0.56 -5.71
CA ALA A 143 11.44 -0.54 -4.42
C ALA A 143 11.52 0.85 -3.80
N ALA A 144 11.63 0.87 -2.47
CA ALA A 144 11.84 2.05 -1.66
C ALA A 144 12.88 1.78 -0.57
N ASP A 145 13.75 2.75 -0.32
CA ASP A 145 14.58 2.81 0.87
C ASP A 145 13.93 3.81 1.84
N ILE A 146 13.53 3.34 3.03
CA ILE A 146 12.66 4.06 3.96
C ILE A 146 13.19 4.02 5.39
N ARG A 147 12.72 4.97 6.21
CA ARG A 147 12.78 4.92 7.68
C ARG A 147 11.52 5.58 8.26
N LEU A 148 11.25 5.31 9.53
CA LEU A 148 10.20 5.99 10.30
C LEU A 148 10.88 6.70 11.48
N PRO A 149 10.60 7.98 11.75
CA PRO A 149 11.28 8.73 12.81
C PRO A 149 10.84 8.32 14.22
N ASP A 150 9.61 7.80 14.38
CA ASP A 150 9.04 7.33 15.65
C ASP A 150 9.40 5.87 15.99
N HIS A 151 10.01 5.12 15.07
CA HIS A 151 10.34 3.71 15.25
C HIS A 151 11.78 3.36 14.87
N SER A 152 12.41 2.48 15.65
CA SER A 152 13.74 1.95 15.30
C SER A 152 13.69 1.16 13.98
N LEU A 153 14.79 1.16 13.22
CA LEU A 153 14.90 0.37 11.98
C LEU A 153 14.66 -1.14 12.22
N LYS A 154 14.96 -1.64 13.41
CA LYS A 154 14.73 -3.04 13.77
C LYS A 154 13.23 -3.37 13.81
N ILE A 155 12.41 -2.47 14.35
CA ILE A 155 10.94 -2.59 14.38
C ILE A 155 10.39 -2.48 12.96
N LEU A 156 10.79 -1.45 12.22
CA LEU A 156 10.38 -1.25 10.83
C LEU A 156 10.66 -2.47 9.94
N ARG A 157 11.90 -2.99 10.00
CA ARG A 157 12.28 -4.22 9.31
C ARG A 157 11.46 -5.42 9.76
N GLY A 158 11.18 -5.52 11.07
CA GLY A 158 10.40 -6.62 11.64
C GLY A 158 8.97 -6.69 11.09
N ALA A 159 8.30 -5.54 11.00
CA ALA A 159 6.97 -5.43 10.42
C ALA A 159 6.97 -5.75 8.92
N ALA A 160 7.88 -5.15 8.15
CA ALA A 160 8.02 -5.45 6.72
C ALA A 160 8.30 -6.95 6.47
N TYR A 161 9.12 -7.57 7.32
CA TYR A 161 9.40 -9.01 7.28
C TYR A 161 8.16 -9.86 7.52
N LYS A 162 7.34 -9.51 8.52
CA LYS A 162 6.13 -10.25 8.90
C LYS A 162 5.09 -10.27 7.78
N LEU A 163 4.93 -9.12 7.10
CA LEU A 163 3.94 -8.92 6.04
C LEU A 163 4.22 -9.70 4.76
N LYS A 164 5.49 -10.06 4.49
CA LYS A 164 5.90 -10.84 3.31
C LYS A 164 5.42 -10.24 1.97
N GLY A 165 5.32 -8.91 1.88
CA GLY A 165 4.92 -8.20 0.65
C GLY A 165 5.97 -8.23 -0.47
N GLY A 166 7.21 -8.62 -0.15
CA GLY A 166 8.28 -8.83 -1.12
C GLY A 166 9.66 -8.85 -0.46
N GLY A 167 10.66 -8.28 -1.10
CA GLY A 167 12.03 -8.25 -0.58
C GLY A 167 12.21 -7.24 0.56
N VAL A 168 12.96 -7.59 1.61
CA VAL A 168 13.33 -6.66 2.69
C VAL A 168 14.84 -6.73 2.97
N GLY A 169 15.50 -5.59 2.86
CA GLY A 169 16.93 -5.42 3.16
C GLY A 169 17.15 -4.56 4.40
N TYR A 170 18.05 -4.97 5.29
CA TYR A 170 18.36 -4.23 6.52
C TYR A 170 19.72 -3.54 6.45
N TYR A 171 19.75 -2.20 6.51
CA TYR A 171 20.95 -1.39 6.34
C TYR A 171 21.15 -0.43 7.53
N PRO A 172 21.51 -0.94 8.72
CA PRO A 172 21.64 -0.12 9.93
C PRO A 172 22.77 0.91 9.85
N LYS A 173 23.89 0.61 9.17
CA LYS A 173 25.01 1.55 9.00
C LYS A 173 24.62 2.73 8.10
N SER A 174 23.85 2.44 7.06
CA SER A 174 23.31 3.45 6.14
C SER A 174 21.99 4.08 6.63
N ASN A 175 21.49 3.62 7.79
CA ASN A 175 20.30 4.11 8.47
C ASN A 175 18.97 4.03 7.67
N PHE A 176 18.71 2.90 7.00
CA PHE A 176 17.42 2.65 6.32
C PHE A 176 17.03 1.16 6.26
N VAL A 177 15.77 0.91 5.90
CA VAL A 177 15.23 -0.40 5.48
C VAL A 177 14.87 -0.31 4.01
N HIS A 178 15.35 -1.28 3.23
CA HIS A 178 14.93 -1.47 1.83
C HIS A 178 13.69 -2.35 1.80
N VAL A 179 12.70 -1.98 1.00
CA VAL A 179 11.54 -2.81 0.67
C VAL A 179 11.29 -2.83 -0.84
N ASP A 180 10.88 -3.96 -1.38
CA ASP A 180 10.47 -4.10 -2.78
C ASP A 180 9.34 -5.11 -2.94
N VAL A 181 8.65 -5.05 -4.09
CA VAL A 181 7.53 -5.95 -4.45
C VAL A 181 7.95 -7.07 -5.41
N GLY A 182 9.19 -7.55 -5.27
CA GLY A 182 9.68 -8.75 -5.94
C GLY A 182 9.38 -10.03 -5.14
N ARG A 183 10.13 -11.10 -5.43
CA ARG A 183 10.04 -12.35 -4.63
C ARG A 183 10.40 -12.07 -3.17
N VAL A 184 9.64 -12.67 -2.26
CA VAL A 184 9.91 -12.62 -0.82
C VAL A 184 11.31 -13.14 -0.53
N ARG A 185 12.15 -12.28 0.04
CA ARG A 185 13.53 -12.57 0.39
C ARG A 185 14.03 -11.56 1.40
N PHE A 186 15.02 -11.95 2.18
CA PHE A 186 15.51 -11.16 3.30
C PHE A 186 17.02 -11.12 3.29
N TRP A 187 17.60 -9.95 3.46
CA TRP A 187 19.04 -9.77 3.54
C TRP A 187 19.40 -8.62 4.49
N ARG A 188 20.67 -8.55 4.86
CA ARG A 188 21.22 -7.50 5.72
C ARG A 188 22.58 -7.10 5.20
N GLU A 189 22.96 -5.85 5.45
CA GLU A 189 24.35 -5.43 5.30
C GLU A 189 25.23 -6.22 6.28
N ASP A 190 26.41 -6.65 5.80
CA ASP A 190 27.39 -7.30 6.66
C ASP A 190 27.89 -6.28 7.70
N VAL A 191 27.82 -6.68 8.97
CA VAL A 191 28.24 -5.86 10.11
C VAL A 191 29.73 -6.00 10.28
#